data_AF-A0A7S4DDF0-F1
#
_entry.id   AF-A0A7S4DDF0-F1
#
_cell.length_a   1.000
_cell.length_b   1.000
_cell.length_c   1.000
_cell.angle_alpha   90.00
_cell.angle_beta   90.00
_cell.angle_gamma   90.00
#
_symmetry.space_group_name_H-M   'P 1'
#
loop_
_entity.id
_entity.type
_entity.pdbx_description
1 polymer ?
#
loop_
_entity_poly.entity_id
_entity_poly.type
_entity_poly.pdbx_seq_one_letter_code
_entity_poly.pdbx_strand_id
1 'polypeptide(L)'
;DPEALRALVLGGLDLDHWEGPTLSLSGKALLPCEVAPVVEALVGELARREAAGEGPAGRPLRLVLAGNPIGPQGVKALREAAPRLPPLRDLDLWACGLGAGGALELRELLAAPRE
;
A
#
# COMPACT_ATOMS: atom_id res chain seq x y z
N ASP A 1 -2.82 12.53 11.96
CA ASP A 1 -2.99 12.11 13.36
C ASP A 1 -1.78 11.34 13.89
N PRO A 2 -1.25 11.60 15.10
CA PRO A 2 -0.43 10.65 15.85
C PRO A 2 -1.14 9.30 16.11
N GLU A 3 -2.48 9.27 16.08
CA GLU A 3 -3.25 8.03 16.17
C GLU A 3 -3.09 7.14 14.91
N ALA A 4 -2.87 7.73 13.74
CA ALA A 4 -2.62 7.01 12.48
C ALA A 4 -1.18 6.46 12.39
N LEU A 5 -0.19 7.20 12.93
CA LEU A 5 1.17 6.68 13.14
C LEU A 5 1.18 5.57 14.18
N ARG A 6 0.39 5.72 15.26
CA ARG A 6 0.13 4.63 16.19
C ARG A 6 -0.61 3.50 15.50
N ALA A 7 -1.52 3.70 14.56
CA ALA A 7 -2.17 2.60 13.84
C ALA A 7 -1.20 1.86 12.89
N LEU A 8 -0.28 2.56 12.22
CA LEU A 8 0.80 1.94 11.45
C LEU A 8 1.74 1.13 12.36
N VAL A 9 2.20 1.75 13.46
CA VAL A 9 3.14 1.13 14.41
C VAL A 9 2.47 0.06 15.29
N LEU A 10 1.19 0.19 15.64
CA LEU A 10 0.40 -0.77 16.42
C LEU A 10 -0.17 -1.89 15.55
N GLY A 11 -0.39 -1.66 14.25
CA GLY A 11 -0.72 -2.69 13.27
C GLY A 11 0.48 -3.51 12.79
N GLY A 12 1.67 -3.19 13.32
CA GLY A 12 2.92 -3.88 13.02
C GLY A 12 3.47 -3.60 11.62
N LEU A 13 3.09 -2.48 10.99
CA LEU A 13 3.67 -1.99 9.75
C LEU A 13 4.81 -1.02 10.08
N ASP A 14 6.05 -1.48 9.94
CA ASP A 14 7.20 -0.59 10.01
C ASP A 14 7.38 0.11 8.66
N LEU A 15 7.47 1.44 8.70
CA LEU A 15 7.96 2.24 7.57
C LEU A 15 9.46 2.03 7.48
N ASP A 16 9.90 1.03 6.73
CA ASP A 16 11.33 0.70 6.64
C ASP A 16 12.12 1.84 6.02
N HIS A 17 11.54 2.51 5.00
CA HIS A 17 12.29 3.40 4.15
C HIS A 17 11.39 4.32 3.30
N TRP A 18 11.70 5.62 3.29
CA TRP A 18 11.19 6.60 2.34
C TRP A 18 12.36 7.33 1.67
N GLU A 19 12.51 7.14 0.36
CA GLU A 19 13.40 7.93 -0.49
C GLU A 19 12.57 8.40 -1.68
N GLY A 20 12.10 9.65 -1.65
CA GLY A 20 11.52 10.42 -2.77
C GLY A 20 10.31 9.77 -3.48
N PRO A 21 10.51 8.75 -4.34
CA PRO A 21 9.42 7.96 -4.90
C PRO A 21 9.27 6.53 -4.36
N THR A 22 10.03 6.08 -3.35
CA THR A 22 9.92 4.70 -2.83
C THR A 22 9.29 4.67 -1.45
N LEU A 23 8.21 3.91 -1.31
CA LEU A 23 7.54 3.64 -0.04
C LEU A 23 7.59 2.14 0.25
N SER A 24 8.32 1.77 1.30
CA SER A 24 8.37 0.39 1.81
C SER A 24 7.55 0.28 3.09
N LEU A 25 6.64 -0.68 3.09
CA LEU A 25 5.90 -1.11 4.27
C LEU A 25 6.20 -2.59 4.47
N SER A 26 6.98 -2.95 5.47
CA SER A 26 7.11 -4.33 5.90
C SER A 26 6.54 -4.48 7.31
N GLY A 27 5.70 -5.48 7.50
CA GLY A 27 5.07 -5.72 8.78
C GLY A 27 4.92 -7.20 9.08
N LYS A 28 5.66 -7.68 10.08
CA LYS A 28 5.63 -9.09 10.51
C LYS A 28 4.38 -9.47 11.31
N ALA A 29 3.44 -8.55 11.54
CA ALA A 29 2.35 -8.76 12.50
C ALA A 29 0.95 -8.39 11.99
N LEU A 30 0.71 -8.39 10.68
CA LEU A 30 -0.66 -8.39 10.21
C LEU A 30 -1.25 -9.77 10.51
N LEU A 31 -2.02 -9.85 11.59
CA LEU A 31 -3.00 -10.92 11.74
C LEU A 31 -3.85 -10.96 10.46
N PRO A 32 -4.28 -12.13 9.98
CA PRO A 32 -4.97 -12.32 8.70
C PRO A 32 -6.33 -11.60 8.56
N CYS A 33 -6.67 -10.67 9.47
CA CYS A 33 -8.02 -10.17 9.65
C CYS A 33 -8.25 -8.70 9.32
N GLU A 34 -7.25 -7.82 9.18
CA GLU A 34 -7.55 -6.42 8.86
C GLU A 34 -6.62 -5.85 7.79
N VAL A 35 -6.92 -6.24 6.57
CA VAL A 35 -6.19 -5.84 5.37
C VAL A 35 -6.58 -4.43 4.87
N ALA A 36 -7.83 -4.03 5.05
CA ALA A 36 -8.30 -2.69 4.68
C ALA A 36 -7.56 -1.54 5.40
N PRO A 37 -7.24 -1.64 6.71
CA PRO A 37 -6.44 -0.61 7.39
C PRO A 37 -5.06 -0.41 6.78
N VAL A 38 -4.42 -1.42 6.21
CA VAL A 38 -3.08 -1.28 5.59
C VAL A 38 -3.15 -0.33 4.39
N VAL A 39 -4.14 -0.55 3.53
CA VAL A 39 -4.33 0.26 2.31
C VAL A 39 -4.80 1.66 2.67
N GLU A 40 -5.70 1.82 3.63
CA GLU A 40 -6.13 3.14 4.08
C GLU A 40 -5.01 3.90 4.81
N ALA A 41 -4.18 3.20 5.59
CA ALA A 41 -2.99 3.78 6.22
C ALA A 41 -1.98 4.26 5.17
N LEU A 42 -1.74 3.47 4.12
CA LEU A 42 -0.92 3.86 2.97
C LEU A 42 -1.44 5.14 2.31
N VAL A 43 -2.74 5.16 1.96
CA VAL A 43 -3.37 6.31 1.31
C VAL A 43 -3.30 7.55 2.21
N GLY A 44 -3.58 7.39 3.50
CA GLY A 44 -3.50 8.46 4.48
C GLY A 44 -2.08 9.02 4.63
N GLU A 45 -1.07 8.17 4.64
CA GLU A 45 0.34 8.57 4.73
C GLU A 45 0.79 9.32 3.47
N LEU A 46 0.43 8.82 2.27
CA LEU A 46 0.75 9.49 1.01
C LEU A 46 0.09 10.87 0.92
N ALA A 47 -1.19 10.98 1.29
CA ALA A 47 -1.90 12.25 1.33
C ALA A 47 -1.23 13.24 2.31
N ARG A 48 -0.73 12.73 3.44
CA ARG A 48 -0.05 13.55 4.44
C ARG A 48 1.33 14.04 3.97
N ARG A 49 2.10 13.19 3.29
CA ARG A 49 3.39 13.56 2.68
C ARG A 49 3.20 14.59 1.59
N GLU A 50 2.19 14.41 0.75
CA GLU A 50 1.83 15.39 -0.28
C GLU A 50 1.51 16.75 0.35
N ALA A 51 0.73 16.77 1.43
CA ALA A 51 0.45 17.99 2.19
C ALA A 51 1.68 18.62 2.86
N ALA A 52 2.69 17.82 3.20
CA ALA A 52 3.96 18.28 3.76
C ALA A 52 4.98 18.74 2.69
N GLY A 53 4.68 18.60 1.39
CA GLY A 53 5.62 18.85 0.31
C GLY A 53 6.72 17.78 0.16
N GLU A 54 6.59 16.68 0.90
CA GLU A 54 7.48 15.52 0.88
C GLU A 54 6.87 14.34 0.13
N GLY A 55 5.72 14.54 -0.51
CA GLY A 55 5.03 13.54 -1.29
C GLY A 55 5.64 13.35 -2.68
N PRO A 56 5.14 12.36 -3.43
CA PRO A 56 5.65 12.07 -4.76
C PRO A 56 5.40 13.19 -5.77
N ALA A 57 4.55 14.19 -5.50
CA ALA A 57 4.35 15.37 -6.37
C ALA A 57 4.02 14.97 -7.83
N GLY A 58 3.10 14.01 -7.99
CA GLY A 58 2.73 13.44 -9.29
C GLY A 58 3.77 12.52 -9.92
N ARG A 59 4.91 12.29 -9.26
CA ARG A 59 5.91 11.32 -9.75
C ARG A 59 5.44 9.90 -9.53
N PRO A 60 5.90 8.98 -10.38
CA PRO A 60 5.61 7.58 -10.18
C PRO A 60 6.16 7.06 -8.85
N LEU A 61 5.32 6.33 -8.11
CA LEU A 61 5.67 5.73 -6.82
C LEU A 61 6.06 4.26 -6.99
N ARG A 62 7.10 3.82 -6.29
CA ARG A 62 7.42 2.41 -6.03
C ARG A 62 6.84 2.03 -4.68
N LEU A 63 5.95 1.05 -4.67
CA LEU A 63 5.30 0.53 -3.48
C LEU A 63 5.79 -0.90 -3.18
N VAL A 64 6.39 -1.09 -2.01
CA VAL A 64 6.86 -2.40 -1.54
C VAL A 64 6.00 -2.83 -0.36
N LEU A 65 5.21 -3.89 -0.54
CA LEU A 65 4.37 -4.52 0.49
C LEU A 65 4.83 -5.95 0.79
N ALA A 66 6.04 -6.32 0.36
CA ALA A 66 6.55 -7.67 0.47
C ALA A 66 6.50 -8.20 1.92
N GLY A 67 6.06 -9.45 2.08
CA GLY A 67 5.96 -10.12 3.38
C GLY A 67 4.72 -9.78 4.21
N ASN A 68 3.82 -8.90 3.71
CA ASN A 68 2.56 -8.61 4.38
C ASN A 68 1.46 -9.58 3.94
N PRO A 69 0.72 -10.26 4.84
CA PRO A 69 -0.41 -11.13 4.48
C PRO A 69 -1.66 -10.33 4.04
N ILE A 70 -1.53 -9.55 2.97
CA ILE A 70 -2.59 -8.72 2.37
C ILE A 70 -3.68 -9.60 1.72
N GLY A 71 -3.30 -10.74 1.15
CA GLY A 71 -4.25 -11.66 0.54
C GLY A 71 -5.06 -11.06 -0.63
N PRO A 72 -6.11 -11.76 -1.11
CA PRO A 72 -6.93 -11.31 -2.22
C PRO A 72 -7.71 -10.03 -1.92
N GLN A 73 -8.21 -9.88 -0.69
CA GLN A 73 -8.98 -8.71 -0.26
C GLN A 73 -8.12 -7.44 -0.23
N GLY A 74 -6.82 -7.57 0.02
CA GLY A 74 -5.87 -6.46 0.00
C GLY A 74 -5.61 -5.92 -1.38
N VAL A 75 -5.47 -6.81 -2.34
CA VAL A 75 -5.34 -6.40 -3.74
C VAL A 75 -6.62 -5.71 -4.23
N LYS A 76 -7.79 -6.21 -3.79
CA LYS A 76 -9.06 -5.54 -4.07
C LYS A 76 -9.11 -4.13 -3.50
N ALA A 77 -8.73 -3.95 -2.23
CA ALA A 77 -8.67 -2.64 -1.59
C ALA A 77 -7.64 -1.71 -2.28
N LEU A 78 -6.47 -2.23 -2.68
CA LEU A 78 -5.49 -1.51 -3.50
C LEU A 78 -6.07 -1.03 -4.82
N ARG A 79 -6.87 -1.87 -5.51
CA ARG A 79 -7.58 -1.48 -6.74
C ARG A 79 -8.58 -0.36 -6.50
N GLU A 80 -9.36 -0.45 -5.43
CA GLU A 80 -10.34 0.59 -5.06
C GLU A 80 -9.64 1.90 -4.67
N ALA A 81 -8.46 1.82 -4.05
CA ALA A 81 -7.64 2.97 -3.69
C ALA A 81 -6.78 3.51 -4.84
N ALA A 82 -6.59 2.76 -5.93
CA ALA A 82 -5.69 3.13 -7.04
C ALA A 82 -5.92 4.54 -7.61
N PRO A 83 -7.15 5.07 -7.75
CA PRO A 83 -7.39 6.44 -8.22
C PRO A 83 -6.91 7.53 -7.24
N ARG A 84 -6.74 7.18 -5.96
CA ARG A 84 -6.25 8.07 -4.90
C ARG A 84 -4.73 7.97 -4.73
N LEU A 85 -4.11 6.98 -5.38
CA LEU A 85 -2.67 6.75 -5.31
C LEU A 85 -1.96 7.48 -6.47
N PRO A 86 -0.72 7.93 -6.25
CA PRO A 86 0.16 8.35 -7.33
C PRO A 86 0.35 7.22 -8.35
N PRO A 87 0.69 7.52 -9.61
CA PRO A 87 0.93 6.49 -10.61
C PRO A 87 1.98 5.49 -10.12
N LEU A 88 1.60 4.23 -9.91
CA LEU A 88 2.53 3.22 -9.37
C LEU A 88 3.50 2.76 -10.46
N ARG A 89 4.78 3.05 -10.38
CA ARG A 89 5.77 2.48 -11.33
C ARG A 89 6.09 1.03 -11.01
N ASP A 90 6.22 0.72 -9.73
CA ASP A 90 6.61 -0.60 -9.24
C ASP A 90 5.72 -0.99 -8.07
N LEU A 91 5.25 -2.24 -8.05
CA LEU A 91 4.47 -2.81 -6.96
C LEU A 91 5.06 -4.18 -6.60
N ASP A 92 5.64 -4.30 -5.41
CA ASP A 92 6.16 -5.56 -4.89
C ASP A 92 5.18 -6.17 -3.88
N LEU A 93 4.65 -7.34 -4.25
CA LEU A 93 3.72 -8.15 -3.46
C LEU A 93 4.31 -9.53 -3.12
N TRP A 94 5.64 -9.64 -3.06
CA TRP A 94 6.28 -10.90 -2.73
C TRP A 94 5.81 -11.41 -1.37
N ALA A 95 5.58 -12.73 -1.25
CA ALA A 95 5.12 -13.38 -0.03
C ALA A 95 3.84 -12.79 0.61
N CYS A 96 2.91 -12.28 -0.21
CA CYS A 96 1.70 -11.59 0.29
C CYS A 96 0.44 -12.46 0.52
N GLY A 97 0.54 -13.78 0.38
CA GLY A 97 -0.59 -14.69 0.62
C GLY A 97 -1.77 -14.54 -0.34
N LEU A 98 -1.54 -14.03 -1.56
CA LEU A 98 -2.58 -13.63 -2.52
C LEU A 98 -3.51 -14.77 -2.97
N GLY A 99 -2.96 -15.97 -3.17
CA GLY A 99 -3.68 -17.10 -3.75
C GLY A 99 -4.27 -16.81 -5.14
N ALA A 100 -5.14 -17.70 -5.63
CA ALA A 100 -5.78 -17.55 -6.95
C ALA A 100 -6.70 -16.31 -7.04
N GLY A 101 -7.39 -15.98 -5.95
CA GLY A 101 -8.24 -14.78 -5.88
C GLY A 101 -7.44 -13.49 -6.02
N GLY A 102 -6.25 -13.41 -5.41
CA GLY A 102 -5.43 -12.21 -5.49
C GLY A 102 -4.79 -12.02 -6.85
N ALA A 103 -4.54 -13.11 -7.60
CA ALA A 103 -4.08 -13.03 -8.99
C ALA A 103 -5.15 -12.44 -9.92
N LEU A 104 -6.43 -12.75 -9.70
CA LEU A 104 -7.55 -12.13 -10.42
C LEU A 104 -7.64 -10.64 -10.12
N GLU A 105 -7.65 -10.27 -8.85
CA GLU A 105 -7.68 -8.87 -8.43
C GLU A 105 -6.46 -8.08 -8.95
N LEU A 106 -5.28 -8.72 -9.01
CA LEU A 106 -4.07 -8.11 -9.57
C LEU A 106 -4.23 -7.84 -11.06
N ARG A 107 -4.81 -8.78 -11.79
CA ARG A 107 -5.09 -8.60 -13.21
C ARG A 107 -6.01 -7.40 -13.44
N GLU A 108 -7.07 -7.27 -12.64
CA GLU A 108 -7.99 -6.14 -12.74
C GLU A 108 -7.32 -4.81 -12.34
N LEU A 109 -6.47 -4.80 -11.30
CA LEU A 109 -5.67 -3.64 -10.90
C LEU A 109 -4.72 -3.18 -12.01
N LEU A 110 -4.08 -4.12 -12.71
CA LEU A 110 -3.14 -3.83 -13.80
C LEU A 110 -3.85 -3.50 -15.13
N ALA A 111 -5.07 -4.00 -15.33
CA ALA A 111 -5.89 -3.71 -16.50
C ALA A 111 -6.65 -2.38 -16.39
N ALA A 112 -6.84 -1.86 -15.18
CA ALA A 112 -7.45 -0.56 -14.97
C ALA A 112 -6.61 0.54 -15.68
N PRO A 113 -7.23 1.40 -16.50
CA PRO A 113 -6.53 2.50 -17.12
C PRO A 113 -5.99 3.42 -16.03
N ARG A 114 -4.70 3.75 -16.14
CA ARG A 114 -4.07 4.76 -15.28
C ARG A 114 -4.22 6.08 -16.02
N GLU A 115 -5.16 6.90 -15.55
CA GLU A 115 -5.43 8.24 -16.10
C GLU A 115 -4.23 9.19 -15.93
#